data_AF-A0A6I3E3F7-F1
#
_entry.id   AF-A0A6I3E3F7-F1
#
_cell.length_a   1.000
_cell.length_b   1.000
_cell.length_c   1.000
_cell.angle_alpha   90.00
_cell.angle_beta   90.00
_cell.angle_gamma   90.00
#
_symmetry.space_group_name_H-M   'P 1'
#
loop_
_entity.id
_entity.type
_entity.pdbx_description
1 polymer ?
#
loop_
_entity_poly.entity_id
_entity_poly.type
_entity_poly.pdbx_seq_one_letter_code
_entity_poly.pdbx_strand_id
1 'polypeptide(L)'
;MARPDKTAAVAEIVEDFRSANATVLTEYRGLSVGLMKQLRRSLGTKNKYSVVKNTLTKIAAKEAGVDLDPSLLAGPSAVAFIKGDPIDAAKALRDFAKENPL
;
A
#
# COMPACT_ATOMS: atom_id res chain seq x y z
N MET A 1 6.11 16.18 10.08
CA MET A 1 7.42 15.62 9.68
C MET A 1 8.31 16.69 9.12
N ALA A 2 9.54 16.74 9.63
CA ALA A 2 10.60 17.57 9.09
C ALA A 2 10.99 17.08 7.69
N ARG A 3 11.70 17.91 6.92
CA ARG A 3 12.21 17.53 5.60
C ARG A 3 13.02 16.21 5.59
N PRO A 4 13.94 15.95 6.55
CA PRO A 4 14.70 14.69 6.58
C PRO A 4 13.83 13.44 6.78
N ASP A 5 12.79 13.52 7.60
CA ASP A 5 11.92 12.36 7.85
C ASP A 5 11.16 11.94 6.58
N LYS A 6 10.77 12.92 5.76
CA LYS A 6 10.06 12.66 4.50
C LYS A 6 10.96 12.01 3.47
N THR A 7 12.23 12.42 3.40
CA THR A 7 13.21 11.80 2.50
C THR A 7 13.51 10.37 2.92
N ALA A 8 13.65 10.10 4.22
CA ALA A 8 13.81 8.74 4.73
C ALA A 8 12.58 7.86 4.41
N ALA A 9 11.37 8.39 4.61
CA ALA A 9 10.14 7.69 4.27
C ALA A 9 10.02 7.40 2.77
N VAL A 10 10.43 8.33 1.89
CA VAL A 10 10.45 8.09 0.45
C VAL A 10 11.42 6.97 0.10
N ALA A 11 12.64 7.00 0.64
CA ALA A 11 13.64 5.96 0.39
C ALA A 11 13.14 4.56 0.82
N GLU A 12 12.48 4.46 1.98
CA GLU A 12 11.87 3.21 2.45
C GLU A 12 10.77 2.72 1.49
N ILE A 13 9.89 3.62 1.04
CA ILE A 13 8.81 3.28 0.11
C ILE A 13 9.39 2.85 -1.26
N VAL A 14 10.47 3.48 -1.73
CA VAL A 14 11.17 3.07 -2.97
C VAL A 14 11.72 1.66 -2.85
N GLU A 15 12.34 1.34 -1.72
CA GLU A 15 12.86 -0.01 -1.47
C GLU A 15 11.72 -1.06 -1.37
N ASP A 16 10.61 -0.70 -0.75
CA ASP A 16 9.41 -1.55 -0.74
C ASP A 16 8.87 -1.79 -2.15
N PHE A 17 8.78 -0.75 -2.99
CA PHE A 17 8.36 -0.89 -4.39
C PHE A 17 9.31 -1.78 -5.19
N ARG A 18 10.62 -1.66 -4.99
CA ARG A 18 11.64 -2.47 -5.70
C ARG A 18 11.68 -3.92 -5.23
N SER A 19 11.40 -4.16 -3.96
CA SER A 19 11.42 -5.51 -3.37
C SER A 19 10.09 -6.25 -3.46
N ALA A 20 9.00 -5.55 -3.81
CA ALA A 20 7.70 -6.15 -4.03
C ALA A 20 7.58 -6.74 -5.44
N ASN A 21 7.02 -7.94 -5.53
CA ASN A 21 6.64 -8.56 -6.81
C ASN A 21 5.40 -7.89 -7.42
N ALA A 22 4.50 -7.42 -6.56
CA ALA A 22 3.32 -6.68 -6.95
C ALA A 22 2.96 -5.64 -5.91
N THR A 23 2.30 -4.57 -6.35
CA THR A 23 1.79 -3.54 -5.46
C THR A 23 0.31 -3.31 -5.74
N VAL A 24 -0.51 -3.26 -4.70
CA VAL A 24 -1.94 -2.96 -4.81
C VAL A 24 -2.25 -1.66 -4.08
N LEU A 25 -2.99 -0.79 -4.76
CA LEU A 25 -3.54 0.44 -4.21
C LEU A 25 -4.95 0.20 -3.71
N THR A 26 -5.21 0.62 -2.47
CA THR A 26 -6.51 0.47 -1.81
C THR A 26 -6.94 1.78 -1.18
N GLU A 27 -8.25 1.99 -1.05
CA GLU A 27 -8.79 3.07 -0.22
C GLU A 27 -9.08 2.53 1.18
N TYR A 28 -8.60 3.20 2.23
CA TYR A 28 -8.78 2.74 3.61
C TYR A 28 -9.87 3.49 4.40
N ARG A 29 -10.57 4.44 3.75
CA ARG A 29 -11.66 5.19 4.38
C ARG A 29 -12.76 4.25 4.84
N GLY A 30 -13.36 4.51 5.99
CA GLY A 30 -14.42 3.67 6.56
C GLY A 30 -13.93 2.46 7.35
N LEU A 31 -12.63 2.10 7.27
CA LEU A 31 -12.08 0.99 8.04
C LEU A 31 -11.69 1.42 9.46
N SER A 32 -12.20 0.69 10.45
CA SER A 32 -11.73 0.82 11.84
C SER A 32 -10.31 0.27 12.00
N VAL A 33 -9.62 0.67 13.07
CA VAL A 33 -8.29 0.12 13.41
C VAL A 33 -8.34 -1.40 13.61
N GLY A 34 -9.46 -1.94 14.10
CA GLY A 34 -9.66 -3.38 14.25
C GLY A 34 -9.65 -4.11 12.91
N LEU A 35 -10.41 -3.58 11.93
CA LEU A 35 -10.48 -4.12 10.58
C LEU A 35 -9.12 -4.02 9.85
N MET A 36 -8.39 -2.92 10.02
CA MET A 36 -7.03 -2.80 9.47
C MET A 36 -6.05 -3.81 10.07
N LYS A 37 -6.19 -4.14 11.37
CA LYS A 37 -5.38 -5.20 12.01
C LYS A 37 -5.74 -6.58 11.46
N GLN A 38 -7.02 -6.85 11.21
CA GLN A 38 -7.46 -8.10 10.58
C GLN A 38 -6.93 -8.22 9.15
N LEU A 39 -7.01 -7.15 8.35
CA LEU A 39 -6.46 -7.11 6.99
C LEU A 39 -4.95 -7.38 6.96
N ARG A 40 -4.20 -6.79 7.88
CA ARG A 40 -2.76 -7.06 8.02
C ARG A 40 -2.45 -8.51 8.39
N ARG A 41 -3.32 -9.13 9.20
CA ARG A 41 -3.17 -10.54 9.56
C ARG A 41 -3.51 -11.46 8.38
N SER A 42 -4.56 -11.16 7.61
CA SER A 42 -4.96 -11.95 6.45
C SER A 42 -3.97 -11.86 5.30
N LEU A 43 -3.36 -10.69 5.08
CA LEU A 43 -2.26 -10.51 4.13
C LEU A 43 -0.97 -11.24 4.55
N GLY A 44 -0.85 -11.63 5.81
CA GLY A 44 0.30 -12.35 6.34
C GLY A 44 1.54 -11.47 6.56
N THR A 45 2.60 -12.08 7.12
CA THR A 45 3.83 -11.38 7.51
C THR A 45 4.77 -11.05 6.35
N LYS A 46 4.59 -11.70 5.20
CA LYS A 46 5.42 -11.49 4.00
C LYS A 46 5.03 -10.23 3.22
N ASN A 47 3.83 -9.72 3.45
CA ASN A 47 3.27 -8.58 2.74
C ASN A 47 3.23 -7.36 3.66
N LYS A 48 3.52 -6.18 3.13
CA LYS A 48 3.54 -4.93 3.90
C LYS A 48 2.35 -4.06 3.51
N TYR A 49 1.49 -3.75 4.47
CA TYR A 49 0.35 -2.86 4.28
C TYR A 49 0.56 -1.53 4.99
N SER A 50 0.83 -0.48 4.20
CA SER A 50 1.22 0.83 4.66
C SER A 50 0.26 1.91 4.19
N VAL A 51 -0.15 2.78 5.11
CA VAL A 51 -0.87 4.02 4.77
C VAL A 51 0.18 5.09 4.53
N VAL A 52 0.25 5.58 3.30
CA VAL A 52 1.30 6.50 2.86
C VAL A 52 0.70 7.75 2.25
N LYS A 53 1.40 8.88 2.40
CA LYS A 53 0.95 10.13 1.78
C LYS A 53 1.12 10.04 0.27
N ASN A 54 0.06 10.33 -0.47
CA ASN A 54 0.01 10.24 -1.93
C ASN A 54 1.17 10.97 -2.63
N THR A 55 1.56 12.15 -2.15
CA THR A 55 2.69 12.89 -2.71
C THR A 55 4.02 12.14 -2.57
N LEU A 56 4.22 11.44 -1.44
CA LEU A 56 5.42 10.63 -1.22
C LEU A 56 5.39 9.37 -2.11
N THR A 57 4.23 8.73 -2.24
CA THR A 57 4.04 7.58 -3.13
C THR A 57 4.32 7.94 -4.59
N LYS A 58 3.90 9.13 -5.06
CA LYS A 58 4.19 9.61 -6.43
C LYS A 58 5.68 9.76 -6.68
N ILE A 59 6.41 10.33 -5.72
CA ILE A 59 7.87 10.51 -5.82
C ILE A 59 8.55 9.14 -5.81
N ALA A 60 8.16 8.28 -4.87
CA ALA A 60 8.76 6.94 -4.73
C ALA A 60 8.49 6.03 -5.93
N ALA A 61 7.28 6.04 -6.49
CA ALA A 61 6.95 5.28 -7.70
C ALA A 61 7.83 5.71 -8.89
N LYS A 62 8.01 7.03 -9.07
CA LYS A 62 8.89 7.58 -10.10
C LYS A 62 10.36 7.16 -9.91
N GLU A 63 10.86 7.16 -8.68
CA GLU A 63 12.22 6.72 -8.36
C GLU A 63 12.41 5.19 -8.45
N ALA A 64 11.34 4.43 -8.22
CA ALA A 64 11.32 2.98 -8.40
C ALA A 64 11.17 2.56 -9.88
N GLY A 65 10.88 3.50 -10.79
CA GLY A 65 10.61 3.21 -12.21
C GLY A 65 9.24 2.58 -12.45
N VAL A 66 8.32 2.72 -11.50
CA VAL A 66 6.94 2.24 -11.61
C VAL A 66 6.10 3.34 -12.22
N ASP A 67 5.53 3.09 -13.39
CA ASP A 67 4.62 4.03 -14.03
C ASP A 67 3.26 3.95 -13.32
N LEU A 68 3.01 4.92 -12.46
CA LEU A 68 1.82 4.99 -11.62
C LEU A 68 0.97 6.18 -12.04
N ASP A 69 -0.26 5.91 -12.47
CA ASP A 69 -1.21 6.98 -12.78
C ASP A 69 -1.50 7.81 -11.51
N PRO A 70 -1.16 9.11 -11.50
CA PRO A 70 -1.41 9.99 -10.36
C PRO A 70 -2.90 10.14 -9.99
N SER A 71 -3.81 9.78 -10.88
CA SER A 71 -5.27 9.80 -10.69
C SER A 71 -5.74 8.71 -9.71
N LEU A 72 -5.07 7.56 -9.69
CA LEU A 72 -5.36 6.44 -8.76
C LEU A 72 -5.01 6.78 -7.30
N LEU A 73 -4.18 7.81 -7.13
CA LEU A 73 -3.82 8.37 -5.83
C LEU A 73 -4.70 9.59 -5.46
N ALA A 74 -5.92 9.67 -5.97
CA ALA A 74 -6.90 10.65 -5.53
C ALA A 74 -7.68 10.10 -4.32
N GLY A 75 -7.52 10.72 -3.14
CA GLY A 75 -8.21 10.31 -1.92
C GLY A 75 -7.31 9.61 -0.87
N PRO A 76 -7.89 8.98 0.15
CA PRO A 76 -7.15 8.32 1.23
C PRO A 76 -6.63 6.96 0.77
N SER A 77 -5.44 6.98 0.16
CA SER A 77 -4.79 5.79 -0.40
C SER A 77 -3.94 5.05 0.64
N ALA A 78 -4.04 3.74 0.62
CA ALA A 78 -3.13 2.80 1.25
C ALA A 78 -2.48 1.93 0.17
N VAL A 79 -1.30 1.41 0.49
CA VAL A 79 -0.51 0.61 -0.43
C VAL A 79 -0.16 -0.71 0.23
N ALA A 80 -0.47 -1.80 -0.46
CA ALA A 80 -0.09 -3.15 -0.14
C ALA A 80 1.10 -3.57 -1.01
N PHE A 81 2.28 -3.70 -0.41
CA PHE A 81 3.47 -4.23 -1.05
C PHE A 81 3.52 -5.75 -0.86
N ILE A 82 3.48 -6.50 -1.95
CA ILE A 82 3.39 -7.95 -1.93
C ILE A 82 4.76 -8.51 -2.32
N LYS A 83 5.45 -9.13 -1.36
CA LYS A 83 6.71 -9.85 -1.62
C LYS A 83 6.48 -11.34 -1.89
N GLY A 84 5.32 -11.85 -1.50
CA GLY A 84 4.91 -13.23 -1.73
C GLY A 84 4.18 -13.42 -3.06
N ASP A 85 3.20 -14.33 -3.05
CA ASP A 85 2.32 -14.59 -4.19
C ASP A 85 1.32 -13.43 -4.38
N PRO A 86 1.34 -12.75 -5.55
CA PRO A 86 0.41 -11.67 -5.86
C PRO A 86 -1.05 -12.13 -5.93
N ILE A 87 -1.32 -13.38 -6.33
CA ILE A 87 -2.67 -13.90 -6.52
C ILE A 87 -3.37 -14.04 -5.17
N ASP A 88 -2.68 -14.61 -4.18
CA ASP A 88 -3.25 -14.82 -2.85
C ASP A 88 -3.52 -13.49 -2.14
N ALA A 89 -2.61 -12.52 -2.27
CA ALA A 89 -2.82 -11.19 -1.73
C ALA A 89 -4.02 -10.49 -2.39
N ALA A 90 -4.17 -10.58 -3.72
CA ALA A 90 -5.31 -10.02 -4.43
C ALA A 90 -6.63 -10.70 -4.02
N LYS A 91 -6.64 -12.02 -3.82
CA LYS A 91 -7.82 -12.76 -3.29
C LYS A 91 -8.19 -12.29 -1.89
N ALA A 92 -7.22 -12.21 -0.98
CA ALA A 92 -7.45 -11.75 0.38
C ALA A 92 -8.02 -10.32 0.43
N LEU A 93 -7.51 -9.41 -0.40
CA LEU A 93 -8.04 -8.05 -0.54
C LEU A 93 -9.48 -8.04 -1.09
N ARG A 94 -9.75 -8.86 -2.11
CA ARG A 94 -11.08 -8.96 -2.72
C ARG A 94 -12.11 -9.51 -1.73
N ASP A 95 -11.77 -10.56 -1.00
CA ASP A 95 -12.70 -11.17 -0.06
C ASP A 95 -12.95 -10.25 1.14
N PHE A 96 -11.91 -9.56 1.62
CA PHE A 96 -12.07 -8.50 2.62
C PHE A 96 -13.00 -7.37 2.15
N ALA A 97 -12.89 -6.95 0.89
CA ALA A 97 -13.77 -5.92 0.31
C ALA A 97 -15.23 -6.39 0.18
N LYS A 98 -15.48 -7.68 -0.04
CA LYS A 98 -16.85 -8.25 -0.06
C LYS A 98 -17.45 -8.31 1.34
N GLU A 99 -16.65 -8.66 2.34
CA GLU A 99 -17.10 -8.74 3.74
C GLU A 99 -17.32 -7.37 4.36
N ASN A 100 -16.64 -6.34 3.83
CA ASN A 100 -16.71 -4.96 4.32
C ASN A 100 -17.07 -4.02 3.15
N PRO A 101 -18.31 -4.09 2.63
CA PRO A 101 -18.78 -3.12 1.66
C PRO A 101 -18.84 -1.73 2.31
N LEU A 102 -18.35 -0.73 1.58
CA LEU A 102 -18.42 0.68 1.96
C LEU A 102 -19.85 1.22 1.86
#